data_AF-A0A251XFA1-F1
#
_entry.id   AF-A0A251XFA1-F1
#
_cell.length_a   1.000
_cell.length_b   1.000
_cell.length_c   1.000
_cell.angle_alpha   90.00
_cell.angle_beta   90.00
_cell.angle_gamma   90.00
#
_symmetry.space_group_name_H-M   'P 1'
#
loop_
_entity.id
_entity.type
_entity.pdbx_description
1 polymer ?
#
loop_
_entity_poly.entity_id
_entity_poly.type
_entity_poly.pdbx_seq_one_letter_code
_entity_poly.pdbx_strand_id
1 'polypeptide(L)'
;MVGSARMMADGTVKLFFTDVAFYRDAKGQDVKPADPVISLSQGRVEKVDGAVALKGFETVTPLLRPDGQRYQTNEQNWSTNFRDPFTFTDPDHPGKTYMVFEANVAGKRGEQECDATDLGYRKGDPSAEDPKEVTARGANYQMASIGLAVADDADLTKWHYLDPLLESACVTDQTERPEVMIENGKHYLFTISHRSTFAAGIDGPEGVYGFVGNGLRSDYKPMNGGSGLVLGNPTNLNYAGGTAYAPDYNQTPGAFQAYSSYILPGGLVESFIDAVGSKESFRRGGTLGPTVKLEFDGDTSELDRGYGEGGLGGYADIPTTRVFDPAHPPQ
;
A
#
# COMPACT_ATOMS: atom_id res chain seq x y z
N MET A 1 9.91 9.19 -1.38
CA MET A 1 10.36 7.81 -1.62
C MET A 1 9.72 6.95 -0.56
N VAL A 2 8.99 5.92 -0.99
CA VAL A 2 8.37 4.90 -0.14
C VAL A 2 8.90 3.53 -0.61
N GLY A 3 8.91 2.54 0.27
CA GLY A 3 9.45 1.22 0.03
C GLY A 3 9.73 0.49 1.34
N SER A 4 10.76 -0.35 1.39
CA SER A 4 11.12 -1.13 2.57
C SER A 4 12.63 -1.23 2.75
N ALA A 5 13.06 -1.43 3.99
CA ALA A 5 14.47 -1.64 4.32
C ALA A 5 14.63 -3.02 4.99
N ARG A 6 15.52 -3.85 4.42
CA ARG A 6 15.90 -5.13 5.02
C ARG A 6 17.28 -5.05 5.63
N MET A 7 17.36 -5.38 6.91
CA MET A 7 18.62 -5.61 7.59
C MET A 7 19.02 -7.09 7.44
N MET A 8 20.15 -7.31 6.78
CA MET A 8 20.72 -8.62 6.54
C MET A 8 21.51 -9.08 7.78
N ALA A 9 21.74 -10.39 7.90
CA ALA A 9 22.47 -10.96 9.04
C ALA A 9 23.88 -10.38 9.21
N ASP A 10 24.55 -10.02 8.12
CA ASP A 10 25.90 -9.42 8.12
C ASP A 10 25.92 -7.90 8.44
N GLY A 11 24.77 -7.31 8.79
CA GLY A 11 24.61 -5.87 9.05
C GLY A 11 24.46 -5.00 7.81
N THR A 12 24.45 -5.59 6.61
CA THR A 12 24.10 -4.88 5.38
C THR A 12 22.62 -4.47 5.43
N VAL A 13 22.33 -3.23 5.06
CA VAL A 13 20.97 -2.74 4.84
C VAL A 13 20.71 -2.67 3.35
N LYS A 14 19.68 -3.39 2.90
CA LYS A 14 19.15 -3.31 1.54
C LYS A 14 17.91 -2.43 1.56
N LEU A 15 18.02 -1.22 1.04
CA LEU A 15 16.93 -0.26 0.91
C LEU A 15 16.26 -0.42 -0.45
N PHE A 16 15.05 -0.98 -0.46
CA PHE A 16 14.17 -1.03 -1.62
C PHE A 16 13.29 0.21 -1.62
N PHE A 17 13.21 0.92 -2.74
CA PHE A 17 12.46 2.17 -2.85
C PHE A 17 11.99 2.39 -4.28
N THR A 18 11.02 3.27 -4.46
CA THR A 18 10.66 3.77 -5.80
C THR A 18 11.49 5.01 -6.12
N ASP A 19 12.38 4.86 -7.10
CA ASP A 19 13.14 5.94 -7.73
C ASP A 19 12.30 6.54 -8.85
N VAL A 20 12.02 7.85 -8.81
CA VAL A 20 11.05 8.48 -9.71
C VAL A 20 11.67 9.70 -10.38
N ALA A 21 11.67 9.70 -11.72
CA ALA A 21 11.97 10.89 -12.50
C ALA A 21 10.68 11.57 -12.98
N PHE A 22 10.56 12.87 -12.75
CA PHE A 22 9.48 13.71 -13.29
C PHE A 22 10.01 14.60 -14.40
N TYR A 23 9.20 14.82 -15.42
CA TYR A 23 9.56 15.64 -16.57
C TYR A 23 8.51 16.73 -16.73
N ARG A 24 8.76 17.88 -16.09
CA ARG A 24 7.79 18.98 -15.99
C ARG A 24 8.36 20.27 -16.54
N ASP A 25 7.49 21.06 -17.16
CA ASP A 25 7.82 22.43 -17.56
C ASP A 25 7.83 23.38 -16.34
N ALA A 26 8.20 24.65 -16.57
CA ALA A 26 8.24 25.67 -15.52
C ALA A 26 6.86 26.00 -14.91
N LYS A 27 5.75 25.60 -15.54
CA LYS A 27 4.38 25.74 -15.02
C LYS A 27 3.92 24.49 -14.27
N GLY A 28 4.78 23.49 -14.15
CA GLY A 28 4.48 22.23 -13.49
C GLY A 28 3.63 21.28 -14.33
N GLN A 29 3.50 21.51 -15.64
CA GLN A 29 2.82 20.58 -16.55
C GLN A 29 3.78 19.48 -16.98
N ASP A 30 3.29 18.23 -17.04
CA ASP A 30 4.10 17.11 -17.51
C ASP A 30 4.38 17.24 -19.02
N VAL A 31 5.65 17.14 -19.41
CA VAL A 31 6.07 17.09 -20.83
C VAL A 31 6.13 15.67 -21.36
N LYS A 32 6.32 14.69 -20.47
CA LYS A 32 6.18 13.25 -20.70
C LYS A 32 5.79 12.57 -19.37
N PRO A 33 5.28 11.32 -19.36
CA PRO A 33 4.91 10.63 -18.13
C PRO A 33 6.08 10.56 -17.14
N ALA A 34 5.77 10.51 -15.84
CA ALA A 34 6.75 10.21 -14.82
C ALA A 34 7.35 8.81 -15.03
N ASP A 35 8.61 8.58 -14.68
CA ASP A 35 9.29 7.29 -14.83
C ASP A 35 9.59 6.69 -13.45
N PRO A 36 8.65 5.93 -12.87
CA PRO A 36 8.87 5.24 -11.61
C PRO A 36 9.58 3.89 -11.83
N VAL A 37 10.60 3.65 -11.01
CA VAL A 37 11.44 2.45 -11.06
C VAL A 37 11.58 1.91 -9.64
N ILE A 38 11.22 0.65 -9.45
CA ILE A 38 11.57 -0.03 -8.20
C ILE A 38 13.07 -0.29 -8.23
N SER A 39 13.76 0.19 -7.21
CA SER A 39 15.21 0.27 -7.14
C SER A 39 15.72 -0.22 -5.79
N LEU A 40 16.99 -0.60 -5.76
CA LEU A 40 17.72 -1.01 -4.56
C LEU A 40 18.98 -0.18 -4.39
N SER A 41 19.23 0.28 -3.16
CA SER A 41 20.52 0.79 -2.74
C SER A 41 20.98 0.07 -1.47
N GLN A 42 22.28 -0.14 -1.35
CA GLN A 42 22.86 -0.92 -0.26
C GLN A 42 23.80 -0.07 0.58
N GLY A 43 23.70 -0.22 1.88
CA GLY A 43 24.57 0.44 2.85
C GLY A 43 24.65 -0.35 4.14
N ARG A 44 25.07 0.30 5.22
CA ARG A 44 25.23 -0.29 6.55
C ARG A 44 24.85 0.71 7.62
N VAL A 45 24.38 0.19 8.75
CA VAL A 45 24.23 0.95 9.99
C VAL A 45 25.53 0.84 10.77
N GLU A 46 26.12 1.97 11.13
CA GLU A 46 27.32 2.04 11.95
C GLU A 46 27.07 2.90 13.19
N LYS A 47 27.80 2.60 14.27
CA LYS A 47 27.85 3.47 15.44
C LYS A 47 29.10 4.35 15.34
N VAL A 48 28.91 5.66 15.25
CA VAL A 48 30.00 6.64 15.16
C VAL A 48 29.79 7.66 16.27
N ASP A 49 30.77 7.80 17.17
CA ASP A 49 30.76 8.76 18.28
C ASP A 49 29.49 8.72 19.16
N GLY A 50 28.93 7.53 19.36
CA GLY A 50 27.71 7.33 20.16
C GLY A 50 26.41 7.59 19.40
N ALA A 51 26.47 8.04 18.15
CA ALA A 51 25.32 8.20 17.26
C ALA A 51 25.21 7.05 16.24
N VAL A 52 24.04 6.93 15.62
CA VAL A 52 23.81 6.04 14.47
C VAL A 52 24.18 6.79 13.19
N ALA A 53 25.03 6.20 12.37
CA ALA A 53 25.40 6.70 11.06
C ALA A 53 25.03 5.66 9.98
N LEU A 54 24.66 6.15 8.81
CA LEU A 54 24.47 5.33 7.62
C LEU A 54 25.68 5.52 6.70
N LYS A 55 26.29 4.41 6.27
CA LYS A 55 27.37 4.41 5.27
C LYS A 55 26.99 3.57 4.06
N GLY A 56 27.63 3.86 2.92
CA GLY A 56 27.24 3.31 1.63
C GLY A 56 26.07 4.10 1.04
N PHE A 57 25.12 3.40 0.40
CA PHE A 57 24.04 3.99 -0.38
C PHE A 57 24.51 4.87 -1.55
N GLU A 58 25.71 4.60 -2.06
CA GLU A 58 26.35 5.38 -3.12
C GLU A 58 25.91 4.95 -4.52
N THR A 59 25.35 3.75 -4.64
CA THR A 59 24.90 3.17 -5.91
C THR A 59 23.44 2.75 -5.82
N VAL A 60 22.74 2.91 -6.95
CA VAL A 60 21.35 2.49 -7.12
C VAL A 60 21.29 1.45 -8.23
N THR A 61 20.71 0.30 -7.93
CA THR A 61 20.43 -0.77 -8.89
C THR A 61 18.96 -0.72 -9.26
N PRO A 62 18.60 -0.40 -10.51
CA PRO A 62 17.21 -0.48 -10.96
C PRO A 62 16.81 -1.96 -11.03
N LEU A 63 15.66 -2.30 -10.45
CA LEU A 63 15.19 -3.69 -10.38
C LEU A 63 14.04 -3.94 -11.36
N LEU A 64 12.98 -3.13 -11.28
CA LEU A 64 11.71 -3.42 -11.96
C LEU A 64 11.09 -2.13 -12.54
N ARG A 65 10.51 -2.25 -13.74
CA ARG A 65 9.68 -1.26 -14.45
C ARG A 65 8.44 -1.96 -14.99
N PRO A 66 7.27 -1.29 -15.06
CA PRO A 66 6.06 -1.93 -15.57
C PRO A 66 6.29 -2.54 -16.96
N ASP A 67 5.75 -3.72 -17.20
CA ASP A 67 6.04 -4.54 -18.40
C ASP A 67 4.98 -4.41 -19.51
N GLY A 68 3.83 -3.80 -19.19
CA GLY A 68 2.70 -3.59 -20.10
C GLY A 68 1.91 -4.87 -20.39
N GLN A 69 2.27 -5.99 -19.76
CA GLN A 69 1.56 -7.26 -19.90
C GLN A 69 0.89 -7.67 -18.59
N ARG A 70 1.59 -7.53 -17.46
CA ARG A 70 1.06 -7.75 -16.11
C ARG A 70 0.79 -6.44 -15.41
N TYR A 71 1.67 -5.45 -15.63
CA TYR A 71 1.65 -4.18 -14.93
C TYR A 71 1.65 -3.01 -15.93
N GLN A 72 0.69 -2.10 -15.76
CA GLN A 72 0.42 -1.03 -16.72
C GLN A 72 1.60 -0.07 -16.91
N THR A 73 1.97 0.21 -18.16
CA THR A 73 3.05 1.16 -18.46
C THR A 73 2.55 2.59 -18.64
N ASN A 74 3.50 3.52 -18.69
CA ASN A 74 3.26 4.93 -19.01
C ASN A 74 2.69 5.16 -20.42
N GLU A 75 3.03 4.31 -21.39
CA GLU A 75 2.46 4.36 -22.73
C GLU A 75 0.99 3.93 -22.74
N GLN A 76 0.61 3.04 -21.82
CA GLN A 76 -0.76 2.57 -21.66
C GLN A 76 -1.61 3.55 -20.84
N ASN A 77 -1.02 4.18 -19.81
CA ASN A 77 -1.65 5.18 -18.96
C ASN A 77 -0.62 6.21 -18.49
N TRP A 78 -0.84 7.48 -18.84
CA TRP A 78 0.06 8.58 -18.47
C TRP A 78 0.24 8.77 -16.95
N SER A 79 -0.77 8.35 -16.17
CA SER A 79 -0.78 8.43 -14.71
C SER A 79 -0.79 7.03 -14.10
N THR A 80 -0.02 6.09 -14.67
CA THR A 80 0.11 4.74 -14.11
C THR A 80 0.69 4.77 -12.70
N ASN A 81 0.23 3.87 -11.86
CA ASN A 81 0.78 3.60 -10.55
C ASN A 81 1.77 2.43 -10.66
N PHE A 82 2.99 2.60 -10.14
CA PHE A 82 3.99 1.54 -10.05
C PHE A 82 5.01 1.89 -8.95
N ARG A 83 4.84 1.40 -7.72
CA ARG A 83 5.63 1.86 -6.56
C ARG A 83 5.57 0.93 -5.34
N ASP A 84 6.23 1.35 -4.27
CA ASP A 84 6.12 0.79 -2.91
C ASP A 84 6.57 -0.67 -2.74
N PRO A 85 7.84 -1.00 -3.02
CA PRO A 85 8.34 -2.36 -2.88
C PRO A 85 8.42 -2.81 -1.41
N PHE A 86 7.63 -3.81 -1.04
CA PHE A 86 7.71 -4.54 0.24
C PHE A 86 8.22 -5.96 0.01
N THR A 87 9.30 -6.34 0.70
CA THR A 87 9.98 -7.62 0.47
C THR A 87 9.95 -8.54 1.68
N PHE A 88 9.70 -9.83 1.47
CA PHE A 88 9.51 -10.80 2.55
C PHE A 88 9.87 -12.22 2.10
N THR A 89 9.94 -13.15 3.06
CA THR A 89 10.06 -14.59 2.81
C THR A 89 8.76 -15.26 3.19
N ASP A 90 8.29 -16.17 2.35
CA ASP A 90 7.06 -16.92 2.59
C ASP A 90 7.43 -18.31 3.18
N PRO A 91 6.96 -18.67 4.40
CA PRO A 91 7.25 -19.96 5.00
C PRO A 91 6.77 -21.16 4.18
N ASP A 92 5.73 -20.98 3.34
CA ASP A 92 5.23 -22.05 2.45
C ASP A 92 6.16 -22.28 1.24
N HIS A 93 7.08 -21.35 0.98
CA HIS A 93 8.03 -21.38 -0.13
C HIS A 93 9.46 -21.12 0.37
N PRO A 94 10.04 -22.03 1.18
CA PRO A 94 11.32 -21.81 1.84
C PRO A 94 12.44 -21.56 0.82
N GLY A 95 13.32 -20.60 1.14
CA GLY A 95 14.43 -20.20 0.28
C GLY A 95 14.06 -19.25 -0.86
N LYS A 96 12.78 -18.86 -0.99
CA LYS A 96 12.34 -17.81 -1.91
C LYS A 96 12.13 -16.49 -1.18
N THR A 97 12.44 -15.41 -1.90
CA THR A 97 12.20 -14.06 -1.44
C THR A 97 11.29 -13.36 -2.43
N TYR A 98 10.17 -12.85 -1.93
CA TYR A 98 9.16 -12.18 -2.73
C TYR A 98 9.15 -10.68 -2.50
N MET A 99 8.50 -9.97 -3.41
CA MET A 99 8.20 -8.55 -3.33
C MET A 99 6.76 -8.32 -3.75
N VAL A 100 5.97 -7.63 -2.93
CA VAL A 100 4.72 -7.00 -3.39
C VAL A 100 4.96 -5.51 -3.63
N PHE A 101 4.17 -4.94 -4.53
CA PHE A 101 4.26 -3.53 -4.92
C PHE A 101 2.92 -3.08 -5.51
N GLU A 102 2.65 -1.78 -5.45
CA GLU A 102 1.48 -1.19 -6.10
C GLU A 102 1.71 -1.16 -7.61
N ALA A 103 0.68 -1.50 -8.38
CA ALA A 103 0.62 -1.35 -9.82
C ALA A 103 -0.80 -0.98 -10.28
N ASN A 104 -0.98 -0.83 -11.60
CA ASN A 104 -2.28 -0.92 -12.25
C ASN A 104 -2.36 -2.14 -13.16
N VAL A 105 -3.59 -2.62 -13.41
CA VAL A 105 -3.90 -3.66 -14.40
C VAL A 105 -3.41 -3.22 -15.78
N ALA A 106 -2.59 -4.05 -16.42
CA ALA A 106 -2.04 -3.74 -17.74
C ALA A 106 -3.12 -3.61 -18.81
N GLY A 107 -2.95 -2.61 -19.68
CA GLY A 107 -3.94 -2.29 -20.71
C GLY A 107 -4.09 -0.79 -20.88
N LYS A 108 -4.54 -0.36 -22.06
CA LYS A 108 -4.65 1.07 -22.37
C LYS A 108 -5.79 1.70 -21.56
N ARG A 109 -5.50 2.85 -20.93
CA ARG A 109 -6.43 3.56 -20.03
C ARG A 109 -7.79 3.76 -20.67
N GLY A 110 -8.84 3.25 -20.02
CA GLY A 110 -10.23 3.40 -20.44
C GLY A 110 -10.69 2.51 -21.60
N GLU A 111 -9.83 1.64 -22.15
CA GLU A 111 -10.22 0.70 -23.22
C GLU A 111 -10.69 -0.66 -22.67
N GLN A 112 -10.21 -1.07 -21.50
CA GLN A 112 -10.67 -2.28 -20.83
C GLN A 112 -12.07 -2.05 -20.27
N GLU A 113 -13.02 -2.94 -20.54
CA GLU A 113 -14.35 -2.91 -19.94
C GLU A 113 -14.33 -3.66 -18.60
N CYS A 114 -15.15 -3.23 -17.65
CA CYS A 114 -15.44 -4.03 -16.47
C CYS A 114 -16.19 -5.30 -16.89
N ASP A 115 -15.91 -6.43 -16.26
CA ASP A 115 -16.59 -7.69 -16.53
C ASP A 115 -17.36 -8.25 -15.32
N ALA A 116 -18.04 -9.38 -15.53
CA ALA A 116 -18.87 -9.99 -14.48
C ALA A 116 -18.05 -10.53 -13.30
N THR A 117 -16.77 -10.85 -13.51
CA THR A 117 -15.82 -11.27 -12.47
C THR A 117 -15.41 -10.09 -11.62
N ASP A 118 -15.11 -8.94 -12.24
CA ASP A 118 -14.76 -7.69 -11.54
C ASP A 118 -15.91 -7.24 -10.63
N LEU A 119 -17.15 -7.33 -11.13
CA LEU A 119 -18.34 -6.97 -10.38
C LEU A 119 -18.68 -7.97 -9.26
N GLY A 120 -18.39 -9.26 -9.44
CA GLY A 120 -18.49 -10.26 -8.38
C GLY A 120 -19.88 -10.53 -7.79
N TYR A 121 -20.97 -10.04 -8.40
CA TYR A 121 -22.32 -10.26 -7.89
C TYR A 121 -22.71 -11.74 -7.88
N ARG A 122 -23.40 -12.17 -6.81
CA ARG A 122 -23.97 -13.52 -6.74
C ARG A 122 -25.07 -13.68 -7.78
N LYS A 123 -25.20 -14.89 -8.32
CA LYS A 123 -26.27 -15.20 -9.27
C LYS A 123 -27.64 -14.90 -8.66
N GLY A 124 -28.40 -14.03 -9.32
CA GLY A 124 -29.76 -13.64 -8.91
C GLY A 124 -29.83 -12.56 -7.85
N ASP A 125 -28.72 -11.90 -7.53
CA ASP A 125 -28.71 -10.73 -6.65
C ASP A 125 -29.57 -9.61 -7.28
N PRO A 126 -30.63 -9.12 -6.61
CA PRO A 126 -31.50 -8.07 -7.13
C PRO A 126 -30.79 -6.71 -7.24
N SER A 127 -29.63 -6.55 -6.60
CA SER A 127 -28.78 -5.37 -6.65
C SER A 127 -27.62 -5.51 -7.63
N ALA A 128 -27.56 -6.59 -8.41
CA ALA A 128 -26.51 -6.79 -9.41
C ALA A 128 -26.53 -5.68 -10.47
N GLU A 129 -25.35 -5.12 -10.74
CA GLU A 129 -25.15 -4.12 -11.80
C GLU A 129 -24.77 -4.79 -13.11
N ASP A 130 -25.05 -4.11 -14.23
CA ASP A 130 -24.62 -4.56 -15.56
C ASP A 130 -23.18 -4.06 -15.84
N PRO A 131 -22.23 -4.94 -16.22
CA PRO A 131 -20.84 -4.54 -16.45
C PRO A 131 -20.68 -3.41 -17.50
N LYS A 132 -21.55 -3.33 -18.50
CA LYS A 132 -21.50 -2.26 -19.51
C LYS A 132 -21.96 -0.93 -18.94
N GLU A 133 -22.97 -0.93 -18.08
CA GLU A 133 -23.41 0.28 -17.38
C GLU A 133 -22.32 0.77 -16.41
N VAL A 134 -21.66 -0.14 -15.69
CA VAL A 134 -20.52 0.16 -14.81
C VAL A 134 -19.33 0.73 -15.61
N THR A 135 -19.06 0.18 -16.78
CA THR A 135 -18.05 0.72 -17.71
C THR A 135 -18.46 2.11 -18.22
N ALA A 136 -19.72 2.29 -18.63
CA ALA A 136 -20.22 3.54 -19.21
C ALA A 136 -20.19 4.73 -18.23
N ARG A 137 -20.25 4.49 -16.92
CA ARG A 137 -20.04 5.54 -15.89
C ARG A 137 -18.58 5.86 -15.60
N GLY A 138 -17.63 5.19 -16.26
CA GLY A 138 -16.20 5.44 -16.16
C GLY A 138 -15.50 4.71 -15.02
N ALA A 139 -16.11 3.66 -14.43
CA ALA A 139 -15.46 2.88 -13.37
C ALA A 139 -14.17 2.21 -13.87
N ASN A 140 -14.08 1.90 -15.17
CA ASN A 140 -12.92 1.30 -15.81
C ASN A 140 -11.69 2.24 -15.94
N TYR A 141 -11.76 3.44 -15.37
CA TYR A 141 -10.58 4.28 -15.13
C TYR A 141 -9.88 3.97 -13.81
N GLN A 142 -10.51 3.17 -12.93
CA GLN A 142 -9.97 2.73 -11.64
C GLN A 142 -9.53 1.27 -11.77
N MET A 143 -8.24 1.06 -11.99
CA MET A 143 -7.70 -0.25 -12.37
C MET A 143 -6.47 -0.62 -11.53
N ALA A 144 -6.54 -0.49 -10.20
CA ALA A 144 -5.40 -0.86 -9.34
C ALA A 144 -5.12 -2.36 -9.35
N SER A 145 -3.86 -2.71 -9.10
CA SER A 145 -3.44 -4.08 -8.82
C SER A 145 -2.32 -4.10 -7.79
N ILE A 146 -2.20 -5.22 -7.07
CA ILE A 146 -1.06 -5.51 -6.22
C ILE A 146 -0.19 -6.53 -6.94
N GLY A 147 1.00 -6.09 -7.35
CA GLY A 147 1.95 -6.92 -8.05
C GLY A 147 2.73 -7.86 -7.17
N LEU A 148 3.34 -8.86 -7.81
CA LEU A 148 4.23 -9.82 -7.20
C LEU A 148 5.47 -10.01 -8.07
N ALA A 149 6.64 -10.01 -7.43
CA ALA A 149 7.89 -10.45 -8.01
C ALA A 149 8.62 -11.41 -7.07
N VAL A 150 9.52 -12.21 -7.62
CA VAL A 150 10.39 -13.12 -6.86
C VAL A 150 11.84 -12.88 -7.25
N ALA A 151 12.73 -12.93 -6.26
CA ALA A 151 14.16 -12.73 -6.47
C ALA A 151 14.78 -13.94 -7.17
N ASP A 152 15.66 -13.66 -8.13
CA ASP A 152 16.44 -14.67 -8.87
C ASP A 152 17.77 -15.01 -8.19
N ASP A 153 18.23 -14.15 -7.29
CA ASP A 153 19.50 -14.30 -6.57
C ASP A 153 19.38 -13.95 -5.08
N ALA A 154 20.33 -14.45 -4.28
CA ALA A 154 20.41 -14.18 -2.84
C ALA A 154 20.82 -12.73 -2.52
N ASP A 155 21.43 -12.04 -3.48
CA ASP A 155 21.77 -10.62 -3.37
C ASP A 155 20.57 -9.71 -3.58
N LEU A 156 19.44 -10.24 -4.03
CA LEU A 156 18.19 -9.52 -4.24
C LEU A 156 18.34 -8.39 -5.26
N THR A 157 19.27 -8.56 -6.21
CA THR A 157 19.58 -7.59 -7.27
C THR A 157 18.91 -7.91 -8.59
N LYS A 158 18.32 -9.11 -8.71
CA LYS A 158 17.61 -9.57 -9.90
C LYS A 158 16.26 -10.14 -9.50
N TRP A 159 15.25 -9.77 -10.26
CA TRP A 159 13.85 -10.09 -9.99
C TRP A 159 13.15 -10.36 -11.30
N HIS A 160 12.17 -11.27 -11.27
CA HIS A 160 11.20 -11.41 -12.34
C HIS A 160 9.78 -11.30 -11.80
N TYR A 161 8.89 -10.82 -12.67
CA TYR A 161 7.47 -10.68 -12.37
C TYR A 161 6.77 -12.03 -12.31
N LEU A 162 5.82 -12.11 -11.37
CA LEU A 162 4.73 -13.06 -11.35
C LEU A 162 3.43 -12.30 -11.66
N ASP A 163 2.32 -13.01 -11.87
CA ASP A 163 1.02 -12.37 -12.09
C ASP A 163 0.58 -11.56 -10.85
N PRO A 164 -0.31 -10.57 -10.96
CA PRO A 164 -0.79 -9.80 -9.80
C PRO A 164 -1.41 -10.71 -8.72
N LEU A 165 -1.27 -10.36 -7.44
CA LEU A 165 -1.96 -11.04 -6.34
C LEU A 165 -3.43 -10.63 -6.22
N LEU A 166 -3.71 -9.36 -6.54
CA LEU A 166 -5.01 -8.75 -6.44
C LEU A 166 -5.17 -7.77 -7.60
N GLU A 167 -6.33 -7.76 -8.24
CA GLU A 167 -6.77 -6.70 -9.13
C GLU A 167 -8.05 -6.11 -8.55
N SER A 168 -8.16 -4.79 -8.51
CA SER A 168 -9.34 -4.06 -8.06
C SER A 168 -9.96 -3.27 -9.20
N ALA A 169 -10.05 -3.92 -10.38
CA ALA A 169 -10.62 -3.37 -11.58
C ALA A 169 -12.06 -2.87 -11.31
N CYS A 170 -12.33 -1.64 -11.73
CA CYS A 170 -13.60 -0.97 -11.53
C CYS A 170 -14.00 -0.76 -10.05
N VAL A 171 -13.03 -0.84 -9.12
CA VAL A 171 -13.21 -0.58 -7.69
C VAL A 171 -12.42 0.63 -7.23
N THR A 172 -11.09 0.63 -7.38
CA THR A 172 -10.22 1.75 -7.00
C THR A 172 -9.03 1.85 -7.95
N ASP A 173 -8.49 3.06 -8.13
CA ASP A 173 -7.27 3.28 -8.93
C ASP A 173 -5.98 3.00 -8.15
N GLN A 174 -6.05 2.98 -6.80
CA GLN A 174 -4.88 2.93 -5.94
C GLN A 174 -5.04 1.90 -4.82
N THR A 175 -4.19 0.89 -4.86
CA THR A 175 -3.93 -0.08 -3.77
C THR A 175 -2.47 0.09 -3.36
N GLU A 176 -2.21 1.17 -2.63
CA GLU A 176 -0.86 1.63 -2.33
C GLU A 176 -0.24 0.88 -1.15
N ARG A 177 1.08 1.04 -0.99
CA ARG A 177 1.89 0.47 0.10
C ARG A 177 1.49 -0.96 0.48
N PRO A 178 1.40 -1.92 -0.47
CA PRO A 178 0.98 -3.27 -0.13
C PRO A 178 2.03 -3.93 0.77
N GLU A 179 1.55 -4.67 1.76
CA GLU A 179 2.39 -5.45 2.67
C GLU A 179 1.75 -6.81 2.98
N VAL A 180 2.60 -7.79 3.29
CA VAL A 180 2.16 -9.14 3.63
C VAL A 180 2.53 -9.45 5.08
N MET A 181 1.50 -9.68 5.90
CA MET A 181 1.63 -10.22 7.25
C MET A 181 1.29 -11.71 7.21
N ILE A 182 2.17 -12.55 7.75
CA ILE A 182 1.96 -14.00 7.80
C ILE A 182 1.81 -14.43 9.25
N GLU A 183 0.61 -14.86 9.62
CA GLU A 183 0.27 -15.16 11.00
C GLU A 183 -0.70 -16.35 11.06
N ASN A 184 -0.43 -17.30 11.96
CA ASN A 184 -1.26 -18.49 12.18
C ASN A 184 -1.59 -19.28 10.89
N GLY A 185 -0.63 -19.37 9.96
CA GLY A 185 -0.80 -20.06 8.68
C GLY A 185 -1.71 -19.33 7.68
N LYS A 186 -1.95 -18.04 7.91
CA LYS A 186 -2.69 -17.14 7.01
C LYS A 186 -1.77 -16.09 6.44
N HIS A 187 -2.07 -15.67 5.22
CA HIS A 187 -1.44 -14.52 4.57
C HIS A 187 -2.46 -13.39 4.55
N TYR A 188 -2.13 -12.31 5.23
CA TYR A 188 -2.88 -11.06 5.19
C TYR A 188 -2.17 -10.13 4.23
N LEU A 189 -2.88 -9.74 3.17
CA LEU A 189 -2.45 -8.71 2.24
C LEU A 189 -3.12 -7.40 2.66
N PHE A 190 -2.34 -6.46 3.18
CA PHE A 190 -2.81 -5.13 3.51
C PHE A 190 -2.37 -4.13 2.45
N THR A 191 -3.17 -3.09 2.27
CA THR A 191 -2.91 -1.99 1.34
C THR A 191 -3.71 -0.77 1.81
N ILE A 192 -3.33 0.42 1.36
CA ILE A 192 -4.06 1.65 1.66
C ILE A 192 -4.73 2.19 0.40
N SER A 193 -5.82 2.92 0.59
CA SER A 193 -6.49 3.62 -0.51
C SER A 193 -7.07 4.93 -0.04
N HIS A 194 -7.25 5.84 -0.99
CA HIS A 194 -7.92 7.11 -0.80
C HIS A 194 -9.43 6.97 -1.03
N ARG A 195 -10.23 7.83 -0.39
CA ARG A 195 -11.66 7.90 -0.69
C ARG A 195 -11.90 8.33 -2.13
N SER A 196 -11.10 9.28 -2.62
CA SER A 196 -11.27 9.87 -3.95
C SER A 196 -10.82 8.97 -5.11
N THR A 197 -10.19 7.83 -4.83
CA THR A 197 -9.72 6.88 -5.85
C THR A 197 -10.71 5.77 -6.13
N PHE A 198 -11.78 5.65 -5.33
CA PHE A 198 -12.87 4.73 -5.61
C PHE A 198 -13.59 5.07 -6.93
N ALA A 199 -14.02 4.03 -7.60
CA ALA A 199 -14.76 4.11 -8.85
C ALA A 199 -16.15 4.70 -8.64
N ALA A 200 -16.71 5.26 -9.71
CA ALA A 200 -18.09 5.74 -9.69
C ALA A 200 -19.05 4.62 -9.21
N GLY A 201 -19.87 4.92 -8.20
CA GLY A 201 -20.81 3.97 -7.59
C GLY A 201 -20.29 3.27 -6.34
N ILE A 202 -19.01 3.43 -6.01
CA ILE A 202 -18.37 2.87 -4.81
C ILE A 202 -17.85 4.01 -3.94
N ASP A 203 -17.91 3.86 -2.62
CA ASP A 203 -17.41 4.84 -1.67
C ASP A 203 -16.83 4.13 -0.44
N GLY A 204 -15.81 4.74 0.17
CA GLY A 204 -15.08 4.17 1.29
C GLY A 204 -14.19 5.22 1.96
N PRO A 205 -13.82 5.04 3.23
CA PRO A 205 -12.94 5.97 3.91
C PRO A 205 -11.50 5.91 3.38
N GLU A 206 -10.75 6.99 3.62
CA GLU A 206 -9.29 6.95 3.67
C GLU A 206 -8.84 5.87 4.67
N GLY A 207 -7.85 5.05 4.33
CA GLY A 207 -7.23 4.17 5.33
C GLY A 207 -6.76 2.83 4.80
N VAL A 208 -6.72 1.85 5.72
CA VAL A 208 -6.22 0.49 5.47
C VAL A 208 -7.35 -0.42 5.01
N TYR A 209 -7.08 -1.10 3.92
CA TYR A 209 -7.85 -2.21 3.41
C TYR A 209 -7.02 -3.51 3.50
N GLY A 210 -7.69 -4.64 3.70
CA GLY A 210 -7.03 -5.91 3.95
C GLY A 210 -7.81 -7.10 3.42
N PHE A 211 -7.03 -8.13 3.08
CA PHE A 211 -7.52 -9.37 2.51
C PHE A 211 -6.79 -10.54 3.15
N VAL A 212 -7.49 -11.64 3.44
CA VAL A 212 -6.89 -12.82 4.08
C VAL A 212 -7.01 -14.06 3.20
N GLY A 213 -5.92 -14.83 3.15
CA GLY A 213 -5.77 -16.02 2.33
C GLY A 213 -5.09 -17.18 3.07
N ASN A 214 -5.12 -18.36 2.47
CA ASN A 214 -4.42 -19.56 2.95
C ASN A 214 -3.05 -19.77 2.27
N GLY A 215 -2.51 -18.73 1.65
CA GLY A 215 -1.29 -18.79 0.85
C GLY A 215 -1.03 -17.44 0.20
N LEU A 216 0.22 -17.18 -0.15
CA LEU A 216 0.64 -15.92 -0.76
C LEU A 216 -0.19 -15.55 -2.00
N ARG A 217 -0.43 -16.52 -2.89
CA ARG A 217 -1.42 -16.41 -3.96
C ARG A 217 -2.61 -17.29 -3.60
N SER A 218 -3.75 -16.65 -3.34
CA SER A 218 -4.99 -17.34 -3.00
C SER A 218 -6.20 -16.55 -3.47
N ASP A 219 -7.37 -17.16 -3.40
CA ASP A 219 -8.66 -16.47 -3.52
C ASP A 219 -8.90 -15.68 -2.24
N TYR A 220 -8.26 -14.51 -2.19
CA TYR A 220 -8.22 -13.64 -1.03
C TYR A 220 -9.63 -13.20 -0.61
N LYS A 221 -9.97 -13.41 0.66
CA LYS A 221 -11.22 -12.92 1.24
C LYS A 221 -11.02 -11.48 1.73
N PRO A 222 -11.77 -10.48 1.22
CA PRO A 222 -11.73 -9.14 1.80
C PRO A 222 -12.21 -9.19 3.26
N MET A 223 -11.48 -8.52 4.14
CA MET A 223 -11.74 -8.56 5.58
C MET A 223 -13.05 -7.86 5.95
N ASN A 224 -13.48 -8.05 7.20
CA ASN A 224 -14.60 -7.36 7.84
C ASN A 224 -15.89 -7.44 7.01
N GLY A 225 -16.41 -8.67 6.87
CA GLY A 225 -17.68 -8.93 6.19
C GLY A 225 -17.61 -8.89 4.66
N GLY A 226 -16.41 -8.96 4.08
CA GLY A 226 -16.22 -8.87 2.63
C GLY A 226 -16.07 -7.44 2.10
N SER A 227 -15.96 -6.45 2.98
CA SER A 227 -15.76 -5.04 2.57
C SER A 227 -14.30 -4.72 2.24
N GLY A 228 -13.36 -5.47 2.83
CA GLY A 228 -11.94 -5.16 2.78
C GLY A 228 -11.52 -4.08 3.77
N LEU A 229 -12.43 -3.32 4.40
CA LEU A 229 -12.05 -2.23 5.30
C LEU A 229 -11.50 -2.77 6.63
N VAL A 230 -10.26 -2.40 6.96
CA VAL A 230 -9.58 -2.79 8.20
C VAL A 230 -9.52 -1.63 9.19
N LEU A 231 -9.01 -0.48 8.75
CA LEU A 231 -8.89 0.71 9.59
C LEU A 231 -9.11 1.98 8.76
N GLY A 232 -10.33 2.51 8.80
CA GLY A 232 -10.69 3.75 8.13
C GLY A 232 -10.56 4.96 9.05
N ASN A 233 -10.16 6.10 8.49
CA ASN A 233 -10.30 7.39 9.15
C ASN A 233 -11.78 7.67 9.48
N PRO A 234 -12.08 8.43 10.55
CA PRO A 234 -13.45 8.84 10.85
C PRO A 234 -14.07 9.55 9.64
N THR A 235 -15.08 8.94 9.03
CA THR A 235 -15.63 9.42 7.75
C THR A 235 -17.15 9.38 7.77
N ASN A 236 -17.78 10.46 7.33
CA ASN A 236 -19.19 10.50 7.03
C ASN A 236 -19.38 10.35 5.52
N LEU A 237 -19.75 9.14 5.09
CA LEU A 237 -19.94 8.79 3.68
C LEU A 237 -21.21 9.45 3.07
N ASN A 238 -22.10 10.01 3.89
CA ASN A 238 -23.30 10.71 3.39
C ASN A 238 -22.99 12.09 2.79
N TYR A 239 -21.79 12.61 3.04
CA TYR A 239 -21.35 13.92 2.53
C TYR A 239 -20.07 13.77 1.71
N ALA A 240 -19.79 14.77 0.89
CA ALA A 240 -18.57 14.82 0.08
C ALA A 240 -17.31 14.68 0.96
N GLY A 241 -16.27 14.03 0.42
CA GLY A 241 -15.00 13.86 1.12
C GLY A 241 -14.25 15.18 1.34
N GLY A 242 -14.31 16.09 0.36
CA GLY A 242 -13.37 17.21 0.28
C GLY A 242 -11.96 16.72 -0.03
N THR A 243 -10.95 17.52 0.33
CA THR A 243 -9.54 17.12 0.21
C THR A 243 -8.76 17.56 1.45
N ALA A 244 -7.58 16.97 1.69
CA ALA A 244 -6.72 17.36 2.81
C ALA A 244 -6.28 18.84 2.81
N TYR A 245 -6.35 19.52 1.65
CA TYR A 245 -6.07 20.96 1.53
C TYR A 245 -7.32 21.84 1.51
N ALA A 246 -8.50 21.24 1.40
CA ALA A 246 -9.80 21.91 1.43
C ALA A 246 -10.86 20.94 1.98
N PRO A 247 -10.89 20.70 3.31
CA PRO A 247 -11.87 19.80 3.91
C PRO A 247 -13.30 20.24 3.59
N ASP A 248 -14.20 19.28 3.37
CA ASP A 248 -15.61 19.59 3.18
C ASP A 248 -16.24 20.06 4.50
N TYR A 249 -17.21 20.96 4.40
CA TYR A 249 -17.89 21.55 5.57
C TYR A 249 -18.63 20.51 6.42
N ASN A 250 -19.22 19.49 5.77
CA ASN A 250 -20.02 18.47 6.45
C ASN A 250 -19.21 17.21 6.78
N GLN A 251 -17.91 17.21 6.50
CA GLN A 251 -17.05 16.06 6.74
C GLN A 251 -16.51 16.08 8.16
N THR A 252 -16.16 14.89 8.69
CA THR A 252 -15.56 14.84 10.02
C THR A 252 -14.17 15.51 10.02
N PRO A 253 -13.74 16.12 11.14
CA PRO A 253 -12.41 16.72 11.24
C PRO A 253 -11.25 15.71 11.10
N GLY A 254 -11.54 14.41 11.19
CA GLY A 254 -10.55 13.35 11.14
C GLY A 254 -10.47 12.61 9.80
N ALA A 255 -11.21 13.03 8.78
CA ALA A 255 -11.30 12.28 7.52
C ALA A 255 -9.95 12.07 6.81
N PHE A 256 -8.99 12.98 7.02
CA PHE A 256 -7.63 12.92 6.46
C PHE A 256 -6.55 12.83 7.56
N GLN A 257 -6.91 12.36 8.76
CA GLN A 257 -6.01 12.46 9.93
C GLN A 257 -4.80 11.52 9.86
N ALA A 258 -4.90 10.43 9.09
CA ALA A 258 -3.86 9.43 8.94
C ALA A 258 -3.81 8.92 7.51
N TYR A 259 -2.60 8.77 6.96
CA TYR A 259 -2.36 8.08 5.71
C TYR A 259 -1.00 7.38 5.72
N SER A 260 -0.73 6.59 4.69
CA SER A 260 0.39 5.65 4.62
C SER A 260 0.51 4.81 5.90
N SER A 261 -0.61 4.24 6.35
CA SER A 261 -0.59 3.31 7.47
C SER A 261 0.25 2.06 7.16
N TYR A 262 0.86 1.47 8.18
CA TYR A 262 1.65 0.24 8.06
C TYR A 262 1.50 -0.61 9.32
N ILE A 263 1.26 -1.91 9.12
CA ILE A 263 0.97 -2.86 10.18
C ILE A 263 2.27 -3.49 10.68
N LEU A 264 2.66 -3.06 11.86
CA LEU A 264 3.79 -3.56 12.62
C LEU A 264 3.43 -4.88 13.33
N PRO A 265 4.44 -5.66 13.79
CA PRO A 265 4.20 -6.86 14.57
C PRO A 265 3.28 -6.64 15.77
N GLY A 266 2.38 -7.60 16.04
CA GLY A 266 1.43 -7.53 17.14
C GLY A 266 0.23 -6.61 16.89
N GLY A 267 -0.04 -6.28 15.62
CA GLY A 267 -1.19 -5.47 15.21
C GLY A 267 -1.04 -3.98 15.48
N LEU A 268 0.16 -3.50 15.83
CA LEU A 268 0.40 -2.05 15.93
C LEU A 268 0.35 -1.41 14.55
N VAL A 269 -0.19 -0.20 14.44
CA VAL A 269 -0.31 0.52 13.16
C VAL A 269 0.28 1.92 13.31
N GLU A 270 1.37 2.16 12.59
CA GLU A 270 1.94 3.51 12.43
C GLU A 270 1.29 4.20 11.22
N SER A 271 1.23 5.53 11.24
CA SER A 271 0.77 6.35 10.11
C SER A 271 1.27 7.79 10.22
N PHE A 272 1.32 8.52 9.11
CA PHE A 272 1.57 9.96 9.14
C PHE A 272 0.28 10.78 9.11
N ILE A 273 0.30 11.94 9.77
CA ILE A 273 -0.80 12.89 9.75
C ILE A 273 -0.76 13.71 8.46
N ASP A 274 -1.80 13.63 7.64
CA ASP A 274 -1.98 14.54 6.50
C ASP A 274 -2.66 15.84 6.94
N ALA A 275 -3.95 15.78 7.30
CA ALA A 275 -4.71 16.95 7.75
C ALA A 275 -5.71 16.62 8.87
N VAL A 276 -5.78 17.50 9.86
CA VAL A 276 -6.74 17.40 10.97
C VAL A 276 -7.47 18.72 11.14
N GLY A 277 -8.79 18.68 11.11
CA GLY A 277 -9.66 19.83 11.36
C GLY A 277 -10.80 19.99 10.36
N SER A 278 -11.57 21.05 10.56
CA SER A 278 -12.74 21.42 9.75
C SER A 278 -12.37 22.33 8.59
N LYS A 279 -13.32 22.60 7.68
CA LYS A 279 -13.16 23.53 6.57
C LYS A 279 -12.64 24.92 6.98
N GLU A 280 -13.14 25.45 8.09
CA GLU A 280 -12.78 26.79 8.59
C GLU A 280 -11.46 26.79 9.37
N SER A 281 -11.06 25.65 9.92
CA SER A 281 -9.87 25.53 10.76
C SER A 281 -9.32 24.11 10.72
N PHE A 282 -8.23 23.93 9.97
CA PHE A 282 -7.48 22.69 9.90
C PHE A 282 -5.97 22.95 9.94
N ARG A 283 -5.21 21.91 10.26
CA ARG A 283 -3.74 21.91 10.22
C ARG A 283 -3.26 20.77 9.34
N ARG A 284 -2.16 21.01 8.64
CA ARG A 284 -1.38 19.97 8.00
C ARG A 284 -0.43 19.35 9.02
N GLY A 285 -0.22 18.04 8.93
CA GLY A 285 0.75 17.32 9.74
C GLY A 285 2.13 17.36 9.12
N GLY A 286 2.49 16.30 8.38
CA GLY A 286 3.86 16.05 7.95
C GLY A 286 4.74 15.46 9.07
N THR A 287 4.11 14.76 10.01
CA THR A 287 4.74 14.03 11.12
C THR A 287 3.91 12.78 11.43
N LEU A 288 4.49 11.81 12.13
CA LEU A 288 3.78 10.60 12.53
C LEU A 288 2.71 10.92 13.57
N GLY A 289 1.56 10.27 13.43
CA GLY A 289 0.50 10.29 14.42
C GLY A 289 0.80 9.36 15.60
N PRO A 290 -0.16 9.23 16.54
CA PRO A 290 -0.16 8.16 17.51
C PRO A 290 -0.23 6.81 16.82
N THR A 291 0.64 5.88 17.22
CA THR A 291 0.48 4.47 16.84
C THR A 291 -0.77 3.93 17.48
N VAL A 292 -1.57 3.15 16.74
CA VAL A 292 -2.77 2.48 17.25
C VAL A 292 -2.58 0.98 17.24
N LYS A 293 -3.55 0.21 17.74
CA LYS A 293 -3.48 -1.25 17.75
C LYS A 293 -4.76 -1.88 17.19
N LEU A 294 -4.59 -2.85 16.31
CA LEU A 294 -5.64 -3.71 15.79
C LEU A 294 -5.53 -5.11 16.42
N GLU A 295 -6.68 -5.69 16.70
CA GLU A 295 -6.82 -7.12 16.95
C GLU A 295 -7.34 -7.80 15.68
N PHE A 296 -6.84 -9.00 15.41
CA PHE A 296 -7.24 -9.81 14.26
C PHE A 296 -7.83 -11.15 14.72
N ASP A 297 -9.00 -11.50 14.20
CA ASP A 297 -9.61 -12.82 14.33
C ASP A 297 -10.07 -13.32 12.97
N GLY A 298 -9.25 -14.17 12.34
CA GLY A 298 -9.50 -14.70 11.01
C GLY A 298 -9.63 -13.60 9.97
N ASP A 299 -10.81 -13.45 9.38
CA ASP A 299 -11.11 -12.42 8.39
C ASP A 299 -11.72 -11.14 9.00
N THR A 300 -11.64 -10.98 10.31
CA THR A 300 -12.14 -9.80 11.02
C THR A 300 -11.01 -9.05 11.72
N SER A 301 -11.17 -7.74 11.81
CA SER A 301 -10.28 -6.87 12.55
C SER A 301 -11.07 -5.86 13.38
N GLU A 302 -10.50 -5.42 14.50
CA GLU A 302 -11.07 -4.35 15.32
C GLU A 302 -9.98 -3.47 15.94
N LEU A 303 -10.29 -2.18 16.12
CA LEU A 303 -9.42 -1.25 16.84
C LEU A 303 -9.47 -1.54 18.35
N ASP A 304 -8.33 -1.83 18.95
CA ASP A 304 -8.18 -1.97 20.40
C ASP A 304 -8.25 -0.60 21.07
N ARG A 305 -9.44 -0.24 21.57
CA ARG A 305 -9.67 1.02 22.31
C ARG A 305 -9.10 1.01 23.72
N GLY A 306 -8.63 -0.14 24.22
CA GLY A 306 -7.92 -0.27 25.49
C GLY A 306 -6.42 0.03 25.36
N TYR A 307 -5.87 0.08 24.16
CA TYR A 307 -4.48 0.42 23.91
C TYR A 307 -4.22 1.93 24.16
N GLY A 308 -3.15 2.24 24.91
CA GLY A 308 -2.77 3.61 25.21
C GLY A 308 -3.87 4.42 25.90
N GLU A 309 -4.13 5.65 25.43
CA GLU A 309 -5.20 6.51 25.90
C GLU A 309 -6.38 6.48 24.90
N GLY A 310 -7.38 5.64 25.17
CA GLY A 310 -8.58 5.53 24.34
C GLY A 310 -8.35 4.97 22.93
N GLY A 311 -7.32 4.13 22.76
CA GLY A 311 -6.88 3.57 21.48
C GLY A 311 -5.65 4.26 20.89
N LEU A 312 -5.19 5.37 21.47
CA LEU A 312 -4.05 6.15 20.98
C LEU A 312 -2.80 5.85 21.80
N GLY A 313 -1.78 5.26 21.16
CA GLY A 313 -0.46 5.05 21.73
C GLY A 313 0.43 6.30 21.68
N GLY A 314 1.74 6.08 21.73
CA GLY A 314 2.73 7.15 21.58
C GLY A 314 2.76 7.71 20.16
N TYR A 315 2.97 9.02 20.02
CA TYR A 315 3.31 9.62 18.74
C TYR A 315 4.63 9.06 18.21
N ALA A 316 4.65 8.71 16.93
CA ALA A 316 5.85 8.17 16.26
C ALA A 316 6.41 6.89 16.91
N ASP A 317 5.57 6.11 17.60
CA ASP A 317 6.01 4.86 18.25
C ASP A 317 6.10 3.72 17.24
N ILE A 318 7.31 3.45 16.75
CA ILE A 318 7.62 2.33 15.86
C ILE A 318 8.56 1.39 16.63
N PRO A 319 8.02 0.55 17.54
CA PRO A 319 8.84 -0.28 18.41
C PRO A 319 9.48 -1.43 17.62
N THR A 320 10.68 -1.83 18.04
CA THR A 320 11.32 -3.04 17.53
C THR A 320 10.97 -4.25 18.39
N THR A 321 10.70 -5.39 17.75
CA THR A 321 10.57 -6.69 18.42
C THR A 321 11.86 -7.51 18.36
N ARG A 322 12.90 -7.01 17.67
CA ARG A 322 14.19 -7.67 17.52
C ARG A 322 15.33 -6.69 17.79
N VAL A 323 16.38 -7.18 18.45
CA VAL A 323 17.62 -6.42 18.61
C VAL A 323 18.63 -6.99 17.64
N PHE A 324 19.19 -6.14 16.77
CA PHE A 324 20.32 -6.51 15.94
C PHE A 324 21.61 -6.33 16.73
N ASP A 325 22.37 -7.41 16.88
CA ASP A 325 23.72 -7.39 17.44
C ASP A 325 24.73 -7.73 16.33
N PRO A 326 25.50 -6.76 15.81
CA PRO A 326 26.50 -7.03 14.78
C PRO A 326 27.63 -7.95 15.25
N ALA A 327 27.85 -8.11 16.56
CA ALA A 327 28.83 -9.05 17.11
C ALA A 327 28.29 -10.49 17.17
N HIS A 328 26.96 -10.65 17.17
CA HIS A 328 26.26 -11.94 17.24
C HIS A 328 25.12 -11.94 16.23
N PRO A 329 25.42 -12.04 14.92
CA PRO A 329 24.40 -12.02 13.90
C PRO A 329 23.37 -13.14 14.15
N PRO A 330 22.07 -12.90 13.94
CA PRO A 330 21.06 -13.95 14.09
C PRO A 330 21.43 -15.15 13.22
N GLN A 331 21.51 -16.35 13.83
CA GLN A 331 21.70 -17.61 13.09
C GLN A 331 20.45 -17.96 12.27
#